data_AF-A0A663EYL7-F1
#
_entry.id   AF-A0A663EYL7-F1
#
_cell.length_a   1.000
_cell.length_b   1.000
_cell.length_c   1.000
_cell.angle_alpha   90.00
_cell.angle_beta   90.00
_cell.angle_gamma   90.00
#
_symmetry.space_group_name_H-M   'P 1'
#
loop_
_entity.id
_entity.type
_entity.pdbx_description
1 polymer ?
#
loop_
_entity_poly.entity_id
_entity_poly.type
_entity_poly.pdbx_seq_one_letter_code
_entity_poly.pdbx_strand_id
1 'polypeptide(L)'
;MCFCYLVVSLKYNSVNIMPWLVKDHFDTTVKMTTYLVAFIISDFKSISKITGHGAKVTVSHFVRAFLCLSLCEYIMVYFSVKSLDLSAIPDFQSGAMENWGWPTYQESVLFYNSEKSSASSKLWISSMVIAHELQWFGNLVTMEWWNDLWLNVGFAKFMEFMSVTQLFLELQNDRMESQNDYFLRRCFYAMAVDALNSSQPLSTRVEGPAQILEMFDNVSYEKGSCILNMLRDYLTADVFKAGLLQYLQKYKFLHTHFCFTVSVLPSSTSYMSSFSLATKNKHWTKGETLDVRATMGTWTRQKGFPLLTVTVRGKNVHLQQENFCEVLPLNKALLFCSRYLWHIPLNYITSKSDTVQRFLMTTKMLLSFRKRWSGLNSGWTQMGMVHYEDDGWDHLINLLKENYTVISSKDRAISKTFDLTLYLKHERQIVPVLQGMNELIAIYRLMERRDMDGTEKHLFKYLIDKQYQPCVDKAKGYFTEWQKSNGTLSLPADVKTTVYAVGAQTSEGRDFLLSRYRMNSFSGERENMKLALNLSRSKDKLQWLMDQGLHGDIIRTQDLPFIVVFVAKTSSGYHLPWTFLKENWEKVVEK
;
A
#
# COMPACT_ATOMS: atom_id res chain seq x y z
N MET A 1 24.54 -3.66 -12.75
CA MET A 1 24.76 -4.15 -11.37
C MET A 1 25.86 -5.19 -11.39
N CYS A 2 26.82 -5.15 -10.47
CA CYS A 2 27.81 -6.21 -10.33
C CYS A 2 27.26 -7.30 -9.41
N PHE A 3 27.45 -8.58 -9.78
CA PHE A 3 27.28 -9.67 -8.84
C PHE A 3 28.42 -9.61 -7.83
N CYS A 4 28.07 -9.62 -6.55
CA CYS A 4 29.04 -9.85 -5.47
C CYS A 4 28.73 -11.20 -4.82
N TYR A 5 29.77 -11.99 -4.62
CA TYR A 5 29.73 -13.14 -3.72
C TYR A 5 30.04 -12.61 -2.32
N LEU A 6 29.07 -12.04 -1.60
CA LEU A 6 29.33 -11.49 -0.27
C LEU A 6 28.13 -11.61 0.68
N VAL A 7 28.24 -12.59 1.58
CA VAL A 7 27.65 -12.76 2.92
C VAL A 7 26.15 -12.51 3.14
N VAL A 8 25.43 -13.61 3.40
CA VAL A 8 24.34 -13.79 4.36
C VAL A 8 24.21 -15.29 4.67
N SER A 9 24.11 -15.58 5.97
CA SER A 9 23.75 -16.83 6.66
C SER A 9 24.89 -17.61 7.31
N LEU A 10 24.64 -17.95 8.59
CA LEU A 10 25.34 -18.80 9.55
C LEU A 10 26.83 -18.49 9.79
N LYS A 11 27.09 -17.86 10.92
CA LYS A 11 28.40 -17.82 11.59
C LYS A 11 28.82 -19.25 11.89
N TYR A 12 29.84 -19.76 11.20
CA TYR A 12 30.34 -21.13 11.39
C TYR A 12 31.59 -21.17 12.27
N ASN A 13 32.34 -20.06 12.41
CA ASN A 13 33.54 -20.02 13.22
C ASN A 13 33.79 -18.62 13.82
N SER A 14 34.33 -18.55 15.03
CA SER A 14 34.84 -17.32 15.66
C SER A 14 36.27 -17.57 16.10
N VAL A 15 37.20 -16.73 15.64
CA VAL A 15 38.61 -16.85 16.00
C VAL A 15 39.02 -15.60 16.76
N ASN A 16 39.52 -15.79 17.99
CA ASN A 16 40.12 -14.69 18.75
C ASN A 16 41.47 -14.35 18.13
N ILE A 17 41.58 -13.18 17.51
CA ILE A 17 42.87 -12.69 16.98
C ILE A 17 43.67 -12.08 18.12
N MET A 18 42.99 -11.35 19.01
CA MET A 18 43.55 -10.72 20.20
C MET A 18 42.56 -10.86 21.37
N PRO A 19 42.97 -10.61 22.62
CA PRO A 19 42.07 -10.71 23.78
C PRO A 19 40.80 -9.84 23.70
N TRP A 20 40.85 -8.77 22.90
CA TRP A 20 39.78 -7.79 22.70
C TRP A 20 39.16 -7.85 21.29
N LEU A 21 39.64 -8.72 20.40
CA LEU A 21 39.20 -8.78 19.00
C LEU A 21 38.86 -10.20 18.59
N VAL A 22 37.61 -10.38 18.21
CA VAL A 22 37.07 -11.63 17.67
C VAL A 22 36.81 -11.45 16.18
N LYS A 23 37.27 -12.40 15.36
CA LYS A 23 36.97 -12.48 13.94
C LYS A 23 35.95 -13.58 13.71
N ASP A 24 34.76 -13.15 13.26
CA ASP A 24 33.68 -14.06 12.89
C ASP A 24 33.77 -14.41 11.40
N HIS A 25 33.60 -15.70 11.09
CA HIS A 25 33.53 -16.22 9.73
C HIS A 25 32.11 -16.72 9.45
N PHE A 26 31.57 -16.31 8.30
CA PHE A 26 30.23 -16.63 7.81
C PHE A 26 30.31 -17.48 6.54
N ASP A 27 29.27 -18.27 6.26
CA ASP A 27 29.22 -19.09 5.05
C ASP A 27 29.17 -18.24 3.77
N THR A 28 29.61 -18.85 2.66
CA THR A 28 29.58 -18.21 1.34
C THR A 28 28.15 -18.16 0.81
N THR A 29 27.73 -17.00 0.29
CA THR A 29 26.38 -16.83 -0.23
C THR A 29 26.14 -17.51 -1.55
N VAL A 30 24.86 -17.68 -1.86
CA VAL A 30 24.41 -17.79 -3.24
C VAL A 30 24.75 -16.53 -4.03
N LYS A 31 24.71 -16.64 -5.36
CA LYS A 31 24.91 -15.51 -6.27
C LYS A 31 23.79 -14.48 -6.06
N MET A 32 24.16 -13.25 -5.68
CA MET A 32 23.22 -12.16 -5.42
C MET A 32 23.82 -10.79 -5.77
N THR A 33 22.98 -9.75 -5.75
CA THR A 33 23.37 -8.37 -6.02
C THR A 33 24.02 -7.69 -4.81
N THR A 34 24.88 -6.71 -5.08
CA THR A 34 25.61 -5.95 -4.04
C THR A 34 24.71 -5.24 -3.03
N TYR A 35 23.51 -4.79 -3.43
CA TYR A 35 22.62 -4.04 -2.54
C TYR A 35 21.99 -4.91 -1.44
N LEU A 36 22.08 -6.25 -1.56
CA LEU A 36 21.53 -7.18 -0.59
C LEU A 36 22.51 -7.55 0.53
N VAL A 37 23.80 -7.20 0.38
CA VAL A 37 24.82 -7.46 1.41
C VAL A 37 24.48 -6.70 2.68
N ALA A 38 24.47 -7.40 3.82
CA ALA A 38 24.21 -6.82 5.13
C ALA A 38 25.09 -7.45 6.21
N PHE A 39 25.53 -6.63 7.17
CA PHE A 39 26.14 -7.07 8.41
C PHE A 39 25.78 -6.09 9.53
N ILE A 40 25.57 -6.62 10.74
CA ILE A 40 25.19 -5.82 11.92
C ILE A 40 26.12 -6.21 13.07
N ILE A 41 26.69 -5.21 13.74
CA ILE A 41 27.45 -5.38 14.96
C ILE A 41 26.65 -4.73 16.08
N SER A 42 26.10 -5.54 16.97
CA SER A 42 25.28 -5.07 18.09
C SER A 42 25.29 -6.07 19.25
N ASP A 43 24.76 -5.63 20.38
CA ASP A 43 24.46 -6.40 21.59
C ASP A 43 23.00 -6.89 21.60
N PHE A 44 22.42 -7.15 20.42
CA PHE A 44 21.05 -7.66 20.30
C PHE A 44 20.85 -8.97 21.07
N LYS A 45 19.65 -9.10 21.66
CA LYS A 45 19.16 -10.37 22.19
C LYS A 45 18.36 -11.07 21.10
N SER A 46 18.56 -12.38 20.96
CA SER A 46 17.85 -13.19 19.96
C SER A 46 16.84 -14.12 20.62
N ILE A 47 15.65 -14.23 20.03
CA ILE A 47 14.68 -15.28 20.35
C ILE A 47 14.60 -16.20 19.13
N SER A 48 14.87 -17.49 19.31
CA SER A 48 14.73 -18.49 18.25
C SER A 48 13.56 -19.43 18.52
N LYS A 49 12.79 -19.75 17.47
CA LYS A 49 11.78 -20.82 17.48
C LYS A 49 12.00 -21.74 16.29
N ILE A 50 11.89 -23.04 16.53
CA ILE A 50 11.85 -24.04 15.46
C ILE A 50 10.38 -24.32 15.18
N THR A 51 9.96 -24.10 13.94
CA THR A 51 8.61 -24.39 13.48
C THR A 51 8.36 -25.90 13.42
N GLY A 52 7.10 -26.34 13.41
CA GLY A 52 6.75 -27.78 13.32
C GLY A 52 7.32 -28.52 12.10
N HIS A 53 7.81 -27.80 11.10
CA HIS A 53 8.43 -28.35 9.87
C HIS A 53 9.97 -28.29 9.88
N GLY A 54 10.59 -28.01 11.04
CA GLY A 54 12.04 -28.00 11.22
C GLY A 54 12.74 -26.71 10.77
N ALA A 55 11.99 -25.68 10.35
CA ALA A 55 12.58 -24.41 9.97
C ALA A 55 12.85 -23.52 11.19
N LYS A 56 14.02 -22.90 11.27
CA LYS A 56 14.44 -22.05 12.41
C LYS A 56 14.19 -20.56 12.10
N VAL A 57 13.40 -19.90 12.94
CA VAL A 57 13.23 -18.44 12.94
C VAL A 57 14.03 -17.86 14.08
N THR A 58 14.85 -16.84 13.81
CA THR A 58 15.51 -16.05 14.85
C THR A 58 15.08 -14.60 14.72
N VAL A 59 14.70 -13.98 15.83
CA VAL A 59 14.41 -12.54 15.88
C VAL A 59 15.37 -11.87 16.83
N SER A 60 16.15 -10.93 16.31
CA SER A 60 17.13 -10.15 17.07
C SER A 60 16.57 -8.76 17.41
N HIS A 61 16.70 -8.36 18.68
CA HIS A 61 16.07 -7.16 19.21
C HIS A 61 16.79 -6.58 20.44
N PHE A 62 16.49 -5.32 20.77
CA PHE A 62 16.84 -4.70 22.06
C PHE A 62 15.80 -4.92 23.16
N VAL A 63 14.51 -5.10 22.81
CA VAL A 63 13.38 -5.12 23.74
C VAL A 63 12.64 -6.45 23.69
N ARG A 64 12.27 -7.02 24.86
CA ARG A 64 11.55 -8.30 25.02
C ARG A 64 10.41 -8.41 23.99
N ALA A 65 10.62 -9.19 22.93
CA ALA A 65 9.71 -9.22 21.80
C ALA A 65 8.47 -10.07 22.11
N PHE A 66 7.30 -9.46 21.97
CA PHE A 66 6.07 -10.18 21.71
C PHE A 66 5.97 -10.33 20.20
N LEU A 67 6.14 -11.56 19.72
CA LEU A 67 6.21 -11.86 18.30
C LEU A 67 4.98 -12.67 17.88
N CYS A 68 4.49 -12.43 16.67
CA CYS A 68 3.46 -13.25 16.04
C CYS A 68 4.08 -14.56 15.51
N LEU A 69 4.52 -15.43 16.43
CA LEU A 69 5.22 -16.69 16.10
C LEU A 69 4.34 -17.67 15.32
N SER A 70 3.03 -17.69 15.59
CA SER A 70 2.06 -18.55 14.87
C SER A 70 1.93 -18.17 13.39
N LEU A 71 2.08 -16.88 13.07
CA LEU A 71 2.07 -16.38 11.70
C LEU A 71 3.35 -16.78 10.97
N CYS A 72 4.51 -16.51 11.58
CA CYS A 72 5.82 -16.87 11.04
C CYS A 72 5.92 -18.37 10.75
N GLU A 73 5.37 -19.21 11.64
CA GLU A 73 5.28 -20.66 11.44
C GLU A 73 4.55 -21.02 10.15
N TYR A 74 3.31 -20.55 9.97
CA TYR A 74 2.50 -20.87 8.80
C TYR A 74 3.17 -20.45 7.47
N ILE A 75 3.84 -19.29 7.47
CA ILE A 75 4.48 -18.72 6.29
C ILE A 75 5.69 -19.53 5.87
N MET A 76 6.50 -19.98 6.83
CA MET A 76 7.63 -20.86 6.53
C MET A 76 7.18 -22.18 5.91
N VAL A 77 6.02 -22.71 6.32
CA VAL A 77 5.41 -23.89 5.70
C VAL A 77 5.01 -23.61 4.26
N TYR A 78 4.24 -22.53 4.05
CA TYR A 78 3.72 -22.19 2.71
C TYR A 78 4.85 -21.93 1.70
N PHE A 79 5.96 -21.37 2.17
CA PHE A 79 7.06 -20.92 1.32
C PHE A 79 8.33 -21.79 1.39
N SER A 80 8.32 -22.88 2.17
CA SER A 80 9.43 -23.83 2.27
C SER A 80 10.78 -23.19 2.62
N VAL A 81 10.79 -22.14 3.42
CA VAL A 81 12.02 -21.46 3.87
C VAL A 81 12.63 -22.25 5.02
N LYS A 82 13.91 -22.63 4.91
CA LYS A 82 14.59 -23.47 5.92
C LYS A 82 15.05 -22.70 7.17
N SER A 83 15.48 -21.45 7.01
CA SER A 83 15.89 -20.58 8.11
C SER A 83 15.68 -19.12 7.72
N LEU A 84 15.20 -18.31 8.66
CA LEU A 84 14.99 -16.88 8.46
C LEU A 84 15.38 -16.12 9.73
N ASP A 85 16.32 -15.19 9.58
CA ASP A 85 16.70 -14.29 10.65
C ASP A 85 16.05 -12.92 10.40
N LEU A 86 15.40 -12.34 11.41
CA LEU A 86 14.77 -11.02 11.33
C LEU A 86 15.41 -10.10 12.36
N SER A 87 15.65 -8.85 12.02
CA SER A 87 16.22 -7.87 12.97
C SER A 87 15.46 -6.57 12.98
N ALA A 88 15.10 -6.13 14.18
CA ALA A 88 14.53 -4.81 14.40
C ALA A 88 15.64 -3.79 14.64
N ILE A 89 15.76 -2.82 13.74
CA ILE A 89 16.73 -1.72 13.81
C ILE A 89 16.03 -0.51 14.46
N PRO A 90 16.61 0.08 15.52
CA PRO A 90 16.03 1.26 16.19
C PRO A 90 15.88 2.48 15.28
N ASP A 91 16.89 2.74 14.46
CA ASP A 91 16.95 3.87 13.53
C ASP A 91 17.03 3.33 12.10
N PHE A 92 15.92 3.43 11.38
CA PHE A 92 15.72 2.86 10.07
C PHE A 92 14.86 3.81 9.22
N GLN A 93 15.38 4.23 8.06
CA GLN A 93 14.74 5.23 7.20
C GLN A 93 13.47 4.69 6.52
N SER A 94 13.54 3.46 6.04
CA SER A 94 12.44 2.78 5.36
C SER A 94 11.60 1.97 6.35
N GLY A 95 10.58 1.25 5.86
CA GLY A 95 9.85 0.31 6.71
C GLY A 95 10.67 -0.95 7.00
N ALA A 96 11.23 -1.54 5.95
CA ALA A 96 12.04 -2.75 5.98
C ALA A 96 12.99 -2.79 4.77
N MET A 97 13.90 -3.76 4.76
CA MET A 97 14.80 -4.05 3.64
C MET A 97 15.01 -5.56 3.50
N GLU A 98 14.91 -6.06 2.27
CA GLU A 98 14.81 -7.49 1.95
C GLU A 98 16.16 -8.22 1.90
N ASN A 99 17.15 -7.83 2.72
CA ASN A 99 18.49 -8.44 2.71
C ASN A 99 18.40 -9.97 2.75
N TRP A 100 19.08 -10.64 1.82
CA TRP A 100 18.80 -12.05 1.52
C TRP A 100 19.07 -12.96 2.70
N GLY A 101 18.06 -13.58 3.30
CA GLY A 101 18.22 -14.49 4.45
C GLY A 101 18.20 -13.77 5.80
N TRP A 102 18.34 -12.44 5.80
CA TRP A 102 18.35 -11.62 7.00
C TRP A 102 17.66 -10.25 6.80
N PRO A 103 16.34 -10.21 6.52
CA PRO A 103 15.62 -8.96 6.36
C PRO A 103 15.66 -8.10 7.63
N THR A 104 15.82 -6.79 7.42
CA THR A 104 15.89 -5.78 8.48
C THR A 104 14.62 -4.93 8.50
N TYR A 105 14.18 -4.55 9.69
CA TYR A 105 12.88 -3.91 9.91
C TYR A 105 13.00 -2.74 10.88
N GLN A 106 12.19 -1.72 10.69
CA GLN A 106 11.94 -0.74 11.73
C GLN A 106 11.20 -1.41 12.93
N GLU A 107 11.47 -0.98 14.16
CA GLU A 107 10.83 -1.56 15.36
C GLU A 107 9.30 -1.53 15.33
N SER A 108 8.69 -0.53 14.67
CA SER A 108 7.24 -0.34 14.53
C SER A 108 6.59 -1.39 13.62
N VAL A 109 7.36 -2.00 12.71
CA VAL A 109 6.83 -2.92 11.70
C VAL A 109 7.09 -4.40 12.03
N LEU A 110 7.87 -4.71 13.07
CA LEU A 110 8.16 -6.08 13.49
C LEU A 110 7.46 -6.50 14.81
N PHE A 111 7.35 -5.60 15.78
CA PHE A 111 6.86 -5.95 17.12
C PHE A 111 5.35 -5.78 17.29
N TYR A 112 4.69 -6.82 17.79
CA TYR A 112 3.23 -6.83 18.02
C TYR A 112 2.90 -7.23 19.46
N ASN A 113 2.06 -6.43 20.13
CA ASN A 113 1.56 -6.75 21.47
C ASN A 113 0.04 -6.88 21.43
N SER A 114 -0.51 -8.04 21.83
CA SER A 114 -1.95 -8.31 21.78
C SER A 114 -2.80 -7.38 22.64
N GLU A 115 -2.24 -6.80 23.71
CA GLU A 115 -2.95 -5.89 24.60
C GLU A 115 -2.81 -4.42 24.18
N LYS A 116 -1.72 -4.07 23.47
CA LYS A 116 -1.39 -2.66 23.16
C LYS A 116 -1.54 -2.29 21.69
N SER A 117 -1.31 -3.22 20.78
CA SER A 117 -1.36 -2.99 19.33
C SER A 117 -2.79 -3.10 18.80
N SER A 118 -3.15 -2.20 17.90
CA SER A 118 -4.45 -2.22 17.23
C SER A 118 -4.55 -3.36 16.21
N ALA A 119 -5.77 -3.65 15.77
CA ALA A 119 -6.01 -4.57 14.65
C ALA A 119 -5.32 -4.09 13.34
N SER A 120 -5.26 -2.77 13.11
CA SER A 120 -4.58 -2.19 11.95
C SER A 120 -3.06 -2.38 12.01
N SER A 121 -2.44 -2.23 13.20
CA SER A 121 -1.02 -2.55 13.40
C SER A 121 -0.76 -4.04 13.19
N LYS A 122 -1.65 -4.91 13.67
CA LYS A 122 -1.56 -6.36 13.40
C LYS A 122 -1.55 -6.64 11.90
N LEU A 123 -2.49 -6.05 11.16
CA LEU A 123 -2.57 -6.18 9.71
C LEU A 123 -1.33 -5.61 9.01
N TRP A 124 -0.86 -4.44 9.42
CA TRP A 124 0.33 -3.79 8.85
C TRP A 124 1.61 -4.62 9.04
N ILE A 125 1.88 -5.03 10.29
CA ILE A 125 3.04 -5.89 10.63
C ILE A 125 2.94 -7.20 9.87
N SER A 126 1.75 -7.79 9.80
CA SER A 126 1.51 -9.00 9.00
C SER A 126 1.80 -8.73 7.52
N SER A 127 1.29 -7.66 6.92
CA SER A 127 1.59 -7.30 5.53
C SER A 127 3.09 -7.19 5.25
N MET A 128 3.78 -6.40 6.07
CA MET A 128 5.19 -6.04 5.88
C MET A 128 6.10 -7.23 6.12
N VAL A 129 6.02 -7.87 7.29
CA VAL A 129 6.91 -9.00 7.68
C VAL A 129 6.69 -10.23 6.81
N ILE A 130 5.44 -10.48 6.41
CA ILE A 130 5.08 -11.74 5.76
C ILE A 130 5.32 -11.70 4.28
N ALA A 131 5.04 -10.59 3.59
CA ALA A 131 4.74 -10.70 2.16
C ALA A 131 5.41 -9.66 1.28
N HIS A 132 5.81 -8.52 1.85
CA HIS A 132 6.65 -7.56 1.15
C HIS A 132 8.11 -8.02 1.10
N GLU A 133 8.64 -8.52 2.23
CA GLU A 133 10.07 -8.84 2.40
C GLU A 133 10.43 -10.29 2.03
N LEU A 134 9.51 -11.05 1.42
CA LEU A 134 9.79 -12.41 1.01
C LEU A 134 10.69 -12.47 -0.23
N GLN A 135 11.67 -13.37 -0.14
CA GLN A 135 12.93 -13.31 -0.89
C GLN A 135 12.86 -13.86 -2.33
N TRP A 136 11.69 -13.91 -2.98
CA TRP A 136 11.65 -14.34 -4.40
C TRP A 136 11.84 -13.18 -5.37
N PHE A 137 11.11 -12.10 -5.18
CA PHE A 137 11.11 -10.97 -6.11
C PHE A 137 12.09 -9.91 -5.62
N GLY A 138 13.15 -9.69 -6.38
CA GLY A 138 14.29 -8.82 -6.05
C GLY A 138 15.52 -9.59 -5.58
N ASN A 139 15.30 -10.62 -4.76
CA ASN A 139 16.35 -11.53 -4.32
C ASN A 139 16.58 -12.62 -5.37
N LEU A 140 15.73 -13.65 -5.41
CA LEU A 140 15.93 -14.81 -6.29
C LEU A 140 15.96 -14.45 -7.77
N VAL A 141 15.11 -13.50 -8.15
CA VAL A 141 15.11 -12.91 -9.49
C VAL A 141 15.16 -11.40 -9.31
N THR A 142 16.23 -10.79 -9.80
CA THR A 142 16.48 -9.35 -9.67
C THR A 142 16.30 -8.68 -11.01
N MET A 143 15.74 -7.47 -11.05
CA MET A 143 15.77 -6.64 -12.25
C MET A 143 17.22 -6.43 -12.74
N GLU A 144 17.39 -6.26 -14.06
CA GLU A 144 18.71 -6.01 -14.66
C GLU A 144 19.23 -4.61 -14.33
N TRP A 145 18.32 -3.64 -14.31
CA TRP A 145 18.60 -2.26 -13.95
C TRP A 145 17.38 -1.58 -13.30
N TRP A 146 17.62 -0.48 -12.59
CA TRP A 146 16.63 0.24 -11.78
C TRP A 146 15.46 0.81 -12.59
N ASN A 147 15.56 0.88 -13.91
CA ASN A 147 14.44 1.26 -14.77
C ASN A 147 13.24 0.31 -14.65
N ASP A 148 13.47 -0.95 -14.27
CA ASP A 148 12.43 -1.97 -14.10
C ASP A 148 12.26 -2.34 -12.61
N LEU A 149 12.54 -1.41 -11.68
CA LEU A 149 12.40 -1.61 -10.22
C LEU A 149 11.03 -2.20 -9.82
N TRP A 150 9.97 -1.84 -10.52
CA TRP A 150 8.62 -2.35 -10.28
C TRP A 150 8.50 -3.89 -10.38
N LEU A 151 9.42 -4.58 -11.08
CA LEU A 151 9.50 -6.05 -11.10
C LEU A 151 9.81 -6.63 -9.72
N ASN A 152 10.52 -5.89 -8.87
CA ASN A 152 10.76 -6.26 -7.49
C ASN A 152 9.60 -5.75 -6.62
N VAL A 153 9.47 -4.42 -6.53
CA VAL A 153 8.63 -3.77 -5.52
C VAL A 153 7.13 -3.90 -5.82
N GLY A 154 6.74 -3.91 -7.09
CA GLY A 154 5.36 -4.12 -7.52
C GLY A 154 4.90 -5.56 -7.31
N PHE A 155 5.78 -6.54 -7.54
CA PHE A 155 5.49 -7.95 -7.21
C PHE A 155 5.47 -8.19 -5.70
N ALA A 156 6.40 -7.62 -4.93
CA ALA A 156 6.37 -7.67 -3.46
C ALA A 156 5.06 -7.08 -2.92
N LYS A 157 4.63 -5.91 -3.41
CA LYS A 157 3.34 -5.30 -3.04
C LYS A 157 2.14 -6.14 -3.48
N PHE A 158 2.21 -6.82 -4.62
CA PHE A 158 1.16 -7.73 -5.06
C PHE A 158 1.06 -9.00 -4.20
N MET A 159 2.21 -9.58 -3.85
CA MET A 159 2.29 -10.74 -2.97
C MET A 159 1.81 -10.41 -1.55
N GLU A 160 2.05 -9.18 -1.09
CA GLU A 160 1.46 -8.63 0.13
C GLU A 160 -0.05 -8.89 0.21
N PHE A 161 -0.77 -8.47 -0.82
CA PHE A 161 -2.21 -8.64 -0.88
C PHE A 161 -2.63 -10.12 -0.95
N MET A 162 -1.94 -10.94 -1.74
CA MET A 162 -2.27 -12.36 -1.91
C MET A 162 -2.05 -13.16 -0.62
N SER A 163 -0.90 -12.99 0.02
CA SER A 163 -0.52 -13.74 1.22
C SER A 163 -1.39 -13.36 2.42
N VAL A 164 -1.67 -12.07 2.61
CA VAL A 164 -2.56 -11.60 3.68
C VAL A 164 -3.97 -12.14 3.47
N THR A 165 -4.49 -12.11 2.24
CA THR A 165 -5.82 -12.67 1.95
C THR A 165 -5.92 -14.14 2.36
N GLN A 166 -4.96 -14.97 1.95
CA GLN A 166 -4.96 -16.39 2.29
C GLN A 166 -4.84 -16.63 3.80
N LEU A 167 -3.94 -15.91 4.46
CA LEU A 167 -3.69 -16.01 5.90
C LEU A 167 -4.95 -15.72 6.72
N PHE A 168 -5.69 -14.68 6.36
CA PHE A 168 -6.90 -14.31 7.10
C PHE A 168 -8.12 -15.20 6.79
N LEU A 169 -8.18 -15.82 5.62
CA LEU A 169 -9.21 -16.84 5.30
C LEU A 169 -9.05 -18.08 6.19
N GLU A 170 -7.82 -18.52 6.44
CA GLU A 170 -7.55 -19.75 7.19
C GLU A 170 -7.64 -19.58 8.71
N LEU A 171 -7.42 -18.37 9.22
CA LEU A 171 -7.53 -18.06 10.65
C LEU A 171 -8.99 -17.97 11.17
N GLN A 172 -10.00 -18.42 10.40
CA GLN A 172 -11.42 -18.52 10.80
C GLN A 172 -12.02 -17.27 11.47
N ASN A 173 -11.53 -16.07 11.14
CA ASN A 173 -12.18 -14.83 11.54
C ASN A 173 -13.21 -14.44 10.48
N ASP A 174 -14.38 -15.05 10.59
CA ASP A 174 -15.58 -14.95 9.73
C ASP A 174 -16.20 -13.53 9.62
N ARG A 175 -15.43 -12.46 9.89
CA ARG A 175 -15.90 -11.07 9.97
C ARG A 175 -14.98 -10.04 9.30
N MET A 176 -14.17 -10.43 8.32
CA MET A 176 -13.28 -9.48 7.65
C MET A 176 -13.43 -9.47 6.12
N GLU A 177 -14.57 -8.97 5.63
CA GLU A 177 -14.72 -8.37 4.27
C GLU A 177 -13.69 -7.24 3.99
N SER A 178 -12.90 -6.86 5.01
CA SER A 178 -11.73 -5.97 4.98
C SER A 178 -10.60 -6.32 3.99
N GLN A 179 -10.57 -7.55 3.46
CA GLN A 179 -9.60 -7.97 2.44
C GLN A 179 -9.63 -7.01 1.24
N ASN A 180 -10.82 -6.48 0.95
CA ASN A 180 -11.11 -5.66 -0.21
C ASN A 180 -10.87 -4.16 -0.02
N ASP A 181 -10.74 -3.67 1.22
CA ASP A 181 -10.48 -2.25 1.55
C ASP A 181 -9.05 -1.85 1.15
N TYR A 182 -8.09 -2.68 1.54
CA TYR A 182 -6.68 -2.33 1.50
C TYR A 182 -6.17 -2.17 0.07
N PHE A 183 -6.43 -3.15 -0.80
CA PHE A 183 -5.97 -3.14 -2.19
C PHE A 183 -6.61 -2.01 -3.01
N LEU A 184 -7.91 -1.81 -2.86
CA LEU A 184 -8.62 -0.74 -3.57
C LEU A 184 -8.07 0.63 -3.25
N ARG A 185 -7.84 0.88 -1.95
CA ARG A 185 -7.29 2.14 -1.48
C ARG A 185 -5.91 2.41 -2.07
N ARG A 186 -5.06 1.38 -2.21
CA ARG A 186 -3.76 1.49 -2.89
C ARG A 186 -3.89 1.89 -4.35
N CYS A 187 -4.83 1.29 -5.08
CA CYS A 187 -5.07 1.67 -6.48
C CYS A 187 -5.59 3.11 -6.61
N PHE A 188 -6.43 3.59 -5.68
CA PHE A 188 -6.83 5.01 -5.64
C PHE A 188 -5.66 5.96 -5.39
N TYR A 189 -4.75 5.62 -4.45
CA TYR A 189 -3.54 6.40 -4.24
C TYR A 189 -2.65 6.44 -5.49
N ALA A 190 -2.49 5.30 -6.17
CA ALA A 190 -1.76 5.22 -7.43
C ALA A 190 -2.39 6.11 -8.51
N MET A 191 -3.72 6.02 -8.68
CA MET A 191 -4.47 6.83 -9.65
C MET A 191 -4.38 8.33 -9.34
N ALA A 192 -4.40 8.75 -8.08
CA ALA A 192 -4.27 10.16 -7.72
C ALA A 192 -2.94 10.78 -8.17
N VAL A 193 -1.83 10.04 -8.05
CA VAL A 193 -0.51 10.49 -8.54
C VAL A 193 -0.43 10.36 -10.07
N ASP A 194 -0.96 9.26 -10.61
CA ASP A 194 -0.83 8.93 -12.03
C ASP A 194 -1.75 9.76 -12.94
N ALA A 195 -2.76 10.43 -12.37
CA ALA A 195 -3.62 11.40 -13.06
C ALA A 195 -2.91 12.74 -13.35
N LEU A 196 -1.77 13.01 -12.68
CA LEU A 196 -0.99 14.23 -12.86
C LEU A 196 -0.06 14.10 -14.07
N ASN A 197 0.13 15.20 -14.82
CA ASN A 197 1.07 15.20 -15.94
C ASN A 197 2.54 14.99 -15.52
N SER A 198 2.87 15.24 -14.25
CA SER A 198 4.17 14.94 -13.65
C SER A 198 4.39 13.45 -13.36
N SER A 199 3.40 12.59 -13.61
CA SER A 199 3.56 11.13 -13.50
C SER A 199 4.56 10.58 -14.52
N GLN A 200 5.02 9.36 -14.27
CA GLN A 200 5.98 8.62 -15.07
C GLN A 200 5.45 7.22 -15.46
N PRO A 201 5.92 6.65 -16.59
CA PRO A 201 5.71 5.24 -16.89
C PRO A 201 6.33 4.33 -15.81
N LEU A 202 5.80 3.11 -15.65
CA LEU A 202 6.37 2.11 -14.72
C LEU A 202 7.81 1.73 -15.07
N SER A 203 8.09 1.59 -16.37
CA SER A 203 9.45 1.34 -16.86
C SER A 203 10.01 2.61 -17.48
N THR A 204 10.87 3.31 -16.73
CA THR A 204 11.45 4.60 -17.13
C THR A 204 12.97 4.56 -17.01
N ARG A 205 13.68 5.13 -18.00
CA ARG A 205 15.15 5.15 -18.00
C ARG A 205 15.67 6.06 -16.87
N VAL A 206 16.55 5.51 -16.04
CA VAL A 206 17.21 6.23 -14.94
C VAL A 206 18.70 5.95 -14.95
N GLU A 207 19.50 6.93 -14.53
CA GLU A 207 20.97 6.82 -14.53
C GLU A 207 21.58 7.23 -13.17
N GLY A 208 21.23 8.42 -12.67
CA GLY A 208 21.81 8.97 -11.43
C GLY A 208 21.20 8.39 -10.14
N PRO A 209 21.92 8.39 -9.00
CA PRO A 209 21.40 7.89 -7.72
C PRO A 209 20.11 8.57 -7.26
N ALA A 210 19.98 9.89 -7.42
CA ALA A 210 18.76 10.62 -7.09
C ALA A 210 17.56 10.14 -7.93
N GLN A 211 17.75 9.94 -9.23
CA GLN A 211 16.71 9.40 -10.12
C GLN A 211 16.35 7.95 -9.76
N ILE A 212 17.33 7.15 -9.33
CA ILE A 212 17.08 5.79 -8.84
C ILE A 212 16.24 5.82 -7.57
N LEU A 213 16.53 6.73 -6.63
CA LEU A 213 15.73 6.91 -5.41
C LEU A 213 14.30 7.39 -5.73
N GLU A 214 14.13 8.25 -6.73
CA GLU A 214 12.80 8.67 -7.22
C GLU A 214 11.96 7.52 -7.78
N MET A 215 12.57 6.43 -8.26
CA MET A 215 11.82 5.25 -8.72
C MET A 215 11.14 4.50 -7.55
N PHE A 216 11.55 4.73 -6.30
CA PHE A 216 10.90 4.19 -5.11
C PHE A 216 9.65 5.01 -4.75
N ASP A 217 8.71 5.11 -5.69
CA ASP A 217 7.50 5.90 -5.59
C ASP A 217 6.22 5.04 -5.55
N ASN A 218 5.08 5.70 -5.33
CA ASN A 218 3.78 5.01 -5.36
C ASN A 218 3.45 4.40 -6.73
N VAL A 219 4.09 4.84 -7.82
CA VAL A 219 3.85 4.29 -9.15
C VAL A 219 4.48 2.89 -9.23
N SER A 220 5.77 2.74 -8.92
CA SER A 220 6.46 1.45 -8.95
C SER A 220 5.83 0.41 -8.00
N TYR A 221 5.43 0.84 -6.80
CA TYR A 221 4.82 -0.05 -5.80
C TYR A 221 3.33 -0.31 -6.10
N GLU A 222 2.51 0.73 -6.07
CA GLU A 222 1.05 0.58 -6.05
C GLU A 222 0.51 0.31 -7.45
N LYS A 223 0.85 1.12 -8.46
CA LYS A 223 0.41 0.90 -9.86
C LYS A 223 0.95 -0.45 -10.38
N GLY A 224 2.20 -0.80 -10.04
CA GLY A 224 2.77 -2.11 -10.33
C GLY A 224 1.90 -3.26 -9.81
N SER A 225 1.50 -3.20 -8.54
CA SER A 225 0.61 -4.21 -7.93
C SER A 225 -0.79 -4.25 -8.56
N CYS A 226 -1.36 -3.09 -8.90
CA CYS A 226 -2.69 -2.99 -9.50
C CYS A 226 -2.73 -3.62 -10.90
N ILE A 227 -1.69 -3.39 -11.71
CA ILE A 227 -1.55 -3.98 -13.04
C ILE A 227 -1.31 -5.49 -12.96
N LEU A 228 -0.56 -5.99 -11.97
CA LEU A 228 -0.40 -7.43 -11.74
C LEU A 228 -1.71 -8.12 -11.35
N ASN A 229 -2.54 -7.48 -10.52
CA ASN A 229 -3.86 -8.00 -10.18
C ASN A 229 -4.80 -8.03 -11.39
N MET A 230 -4.76 -6.98 -12.22
CA MET A 230 -5.49 -6.93 -13.50
C MET A 230 -5.03 -8.06 -14.43
N LEU A 231 -3.73 -8.31 -14.52
CA LEU A 231 -3.16 -9.41 -15.31
C LEU A 231 -3.58 -10.79 -14.77
N ARG A 232 -3.67 -10.94 -13.44
CA ARG A 232 -4.17 -12.17 -12.81
C ARG A 232 -5.64 -12.43 -13.15
N ASP A 233 -6.50 -11.41 -13.13
CA ASP A 233 -7.91 -11.59 -13.55
C ASP A 233 -8.00 -11.86 -15.07
N TYR A 234 -7.12 -11.24 -15.87
CA TYR A 234 -7.05 -11.45 -17.31
C TYR A 234 -6.69 -12.90 -17.70
N LEU A 235 -5.66 -13.46 -17.06
CA LEU A 235 -5.17 -14.82 -17.37
C LEU A 235 -5.89 -15.93 -16.62
N THR A 236 -6.62 -15.61 -15.55
CA THR A 236 -7.01 -16.51 -14.44
C THR A 236 -5.87 -16.82 -13.45
N ALA A 237 -6.24 -17.08 -12.20
CA ALA A 237 -5.30 -17.28 -11.09
C ALA A 237 -4.35 -18.47 -11.31
N ASP A 238 -4.85 -19.58 -11.85
CA ASP A 238 -4.05 -20.80 -12.05
C ASP A 238 -3.00 -20.63 -13.14
N VAL A 239 -3.39 -20.03 -14.28
CA VAL A 239 -2.47 -19.74 -15.38
C VAL A 239 -1.41 -18.71 -14.96
N PHE A 240 -1.82 -17.68 -14.22
CA PHE A 240 -0.90 -16.68 -13.68
C PHE A 240 0.12 -17.32 -12.72
N LYS A 241 -0.34 -18.17 -11.80
CA LYS A 241 0.53 -18.89 -10.85
C LYS A 241 1.50 -19.83 -11.58
N ALA A 242 1.04 -20.57 -12.57
CA ALA A 242 1.90 -21.45 -13.37
C ALA A 242 2.99 -20.66 -14.12
N GLY A 243 2.61 -19.53 -14.74
CA GLY A 243 3.57 -18.64 -15.41
C GLY A 243 4.60 -18.03 -14.45
N LEU A 244 4.16 -17.66 -13.23
CA LEU A 244 5.04 -17.13 -12.20
C LEU A 244 6.08 -18.16 -11.72
N LEU A 245 5.66 -19.41 -11.51
CA LEU A 245 6.56 -20.49 -11.11
C LEU A 245 7.61 -20.77 -12.18
N GLN A 246 7.21 -20.79 -13.46
CA GLN A 246 8.15 -20.95 -14.57
C GLN A 246 9.12 -19.77 -14.68
N TYR A 247 8.64 -18.55 -14.49
CA TYR A 247 9.47 -17.35 -14.46
C TYR A 247 10.57 -17.44 -13.38
N LEU A 248 10.17 -17.78 -12.15
CA LEU A 248 11.10 -17.93 -11.03
C LEU A 248 12.10 -19.08 -11.23
N GLN A 249 11.67 -20.19 -11.83
CA GLN A 249 12.54 -21.33 -12.11
C GLN A 249 13.57 -21.00 -13.20
N LYS A 250 13.15 -20.31 -14.26
CA LYS A 250 14.00 -19.99 -15.42
C LYS A 250 15.05 -18.93 -15.09
N TYR A 251 14.68 -17.91 -14.33
CA TYR A 251 15.57 -16.78 -14.01
C TYR A 251 16.17 -16.83 -12.60
N LYS A 252 16.15 -18.01 -11.98
CA LYS A 252 16.75 -18.23 -10.66
C LYS A 252 18.22 -17.78 -10.63
N PHE A 253 18.56 -16.83 -9.76
CA PHE A 253 19.90 -16.22 -9.63
C PHE A 253 20.40 -15.47 -10.88
N LEU A 254 19.46 -15.02 -11.73
CA LEU A 254 19.72 -14.24 -12.94
C LEU A 254 19.00 -12.90 -12.87
N HIS A 255 19.47 -11.97 -13.72
CA HIS A 255 18.83 -10.69 -13.93
C HIS A 255 17.71 -10.80 -14.97
N THR A 256 16.66 -10.00 -14.82
CA THR A 256 15.56 -9.93 -15.80
C THR A 256 15.28 -8.50 -16.25
N HIS A 257 14.97 -8.39 -17.53
CA HIS A 257 14.43 -7.18 -18.14
C HIS A 257 12.94 -7.39 -18.43
N PHE A 258 12.14 -6.32 -18.43
CA PHE A 258 10.69 -6.41 -18.71
C PHE A 258 10.35 -7.20 -19.98
N CYS A 259 11.10 -7.02 -21.07
CA CYS A 259 10.88 -7.76 -22.32
C CYS A 259 10.99 -9.29 -22.13
N PHE A 260 11.84 -9.74 -21.20
CA PHE A 260 12.06 -11.15 -20.90
C PHE A 260 11.01 -11.72 -19.93
N THR A 261 10.49 -10.93 -19.00
CA THR A 261 9.45 -11.37 -18.06
C THR A 261 8.15 -11.70 -18.79
N VAL A 262 7.74 -10.85 -19.72
CA VAL A 262 6.53 -11.06 -20.51
C VAL A 262 6.68 -12.15 -21.56
N SER A 263 7.91 -12.45 -22.00
CA SER A 263 8.20 -13.58 -22.90
C SER A 263 8.04 -14.97 -22.25
N VAL A 264 8.11 -15.02 -20.91
CA VAL A 264 8.02 -16.27 -20.13
C VAL A 264 6.63 -16.47 -19.52
N LEU A 265 5.89 -15.39 -19.27
CA LEU A 265 4.43 -15.46 -19.25
C LEU A 265 3.97 -15.98 -20.62
N PRO A 266 3.01 -16.91 -20.70
CA PRO A 266 2.76 -17.71 -21.91
C PRO A 266 2.33 -16.81 -23.08
N SER A 267 3.31 -16.33 -23.84
CA SER A 267 3.15 -15.51 -25.03
C SER A 267 3.95 -16.06 -26.21
N SER A 268 4.60 -17.22 -26.05
CA SER A 268 5.23 -17.94 -27.15
C SER A 268 4.39 -19.16 -27.53
N THR A 269 3.94 -19.13 -28.78
CA THR A 269 3.16 -20.11 -29.52
C THR A 269 3.75 -21.53 -29.55
N SER A 270 4.96 -21.77 -29.02
CA SER A 270 5.61 -23.09 -29.07
C SER A 270 5.20 -24.06 -27.95
N TYR A 271 4.54 -23.60 -26.88
CA TYR A 271 4.11 -24.47 -25.77
C TYR A 271 2.59 -24.49 -25.52
N MET A 272 1.80 -23.79 -26.34
CA MET A 272 0.35 -24.09 -26.45
C MET A 272 0.08 -25.52 -26.94
N SER A 273 1.10 -26.22 -27.45
CA SER A 273 1.05 -27.62 -27.89
C SER A 273 1.40 -28.63 -26.79
N SER A 274 2.20 -28.27 -25.77
CA SER A 274 2.74 -29.23 -24.79
C SER A 274 1.94 -29.33 -23.50
N PHE A 275 1.15 -28.30 -23.17
CA PHE A 275 0.06 -28.38 -22.20
C PHE A 275 -1.25 -28.28 -22.97
N SER A 276 -2.12 -29.25 -22.79
CA SER A 276 -3.52 -29.26 -23.24
C SER A 276 -4.39 -28.18 -22.55
N LEU A 277 -3.86 -26.96 -22.36
CA LEU A 277 -4.51 -25.78 -21.80
C LEU A 277 -4.86 -24.74 -22.89
N ALA A 278 -4.35 -24.89 -24.12
CA ALA A 278 -4.78 -24.09 -25.27
C ALA A 278 -6.15 -24.52 -25.83
N THR A 279 -6.67 -25.68 -25.41
CA THR A 279 -7.97 -26.17 -25.84
C THR A 279 -9.09 -25.64 -24.94
N LYS A 280 -9.71 -24.54 -25.41
CA LYS A 280 -10.95 -23.93 -24.90
C LYS A 280 -10.84 -23.22 -23.54
N ASN A 281 -10.20 -22.04 -23.51
CA ASN A 281 -10.51 -21.06 -22.46
C ASN A 281 -11.97 -20.60 -22.61
N LYS A 282 -12.92 -21.30 -21.99
CA LYS A 282 -14.33 -20.91 -21.82
C LYS A 282 -14.51 -19.54 -21.12
N HIS A 283 -13.43 -18.96 -20.61
CA HIS A 283 -13.39 -17.73 -19.82
C HIS A 283 -13.57 -16.46 -20.65
N TRP A 284 -13.18 -16.47 -21.93
CA TRP A 284 -13.32 -15.34 -22.85
C TRP A 284 -14.44 -15.59 -23.87
N THR A 285 -15.30 -14.59 -24.07
CA THR A 285 -16.52 -14.71 -24.89
C THR A 285 -16.28 -14.75 -26.40
N LYS A 286 -15.10 -14.31 -26.84
CA LYS A 286 -14.59 -14.48 -28.20
C LYS A 286 -13.26 -15.23 -28.09
N GLY A 287 -13.03 -16.24 -28.93
CA GLY A 287 -11.80 -17.04 -28.98
C GLY A 287 -10.57 -16.25 -29.44
N GLU A 288 -10.30 -15.11 -28.81
CA GLU A 288 -9.23 -14.18 -29.11
C GLU A 288 -7.90 -14.76 -28.63
N THR A 289 -6.87 -14.62 -29.47
CA THR A 289 -5.49 -14.94 -29.13
C THR A 289 -4.99 -13.92 -28.11
N LEU A 290 -4.69 -14.39 -26.89
CA LEU A 290 -4.23 -13.54 -25.79
C LEU A 290 -2.78 -13.09 -26.04
N ASP A 291 -2.58 -11.86 -26.51
CA ASP A 291 -1.24 -11.24 -26.57
C ASP A 291 -0.96 -10.46 -25.27
N VAL A 292 -0.41 -11.18 -24.30
CA VAL A 292 0.00 -10.62 -23.00
C VAL A 292 1.09 -9.56 -23.18
N ARG A 293 1.97 -9.71 -24.19
CA ARG A 293 3.09 -8.79 -24.43
C ARG A 293 2.60 -7.45 -24.91
N ALA A 294 1.75 -7.44 -25.93
CA ALA A 294 1.15 -6.19 -26.41
C ALA A 294 0.35 -5.53 -25.29
N THR A 295 -0.45 -6.31 -24.56
CA THR A 295 -1.31 -5.79 -23.48
C THR A 295 -0.48 -5.13 -22.38
N MET A 296 0.44 -5.86 -21.76
CA MET A 296 1.28 -5.32 -20.67
C MET A 296 2.21 -4.21 -21.14
N GLY A 297 2.67 -4.24 -22.40
CA GLY A 297 3.46 -3.17 -22.98
C GLY A 297 2.74 -1.82 -22.97
N THR A 298 1.41 -1.80 -23.17
CA THR A 298 0.63 -0.56 -23.08
C THR A 298 0.56 0.00 -21.65
N TRP A 299 0.55 -0.86 -20.64
CA TRP A 299 0.41 -0.47 -19.23
C TRP A 299 1.73 -0.08 -18.55
N THR A 300 2.87 -0.60 -19.01
CA THR A 300 4.17 -0.34 -18.39
C THR A 300 4.95 0.80 -19.02
N ARG A 301 4.79 1.02 -20.33
CA ARG A 301 5.54 2.02 -21.10
C ARG A 301 4.85 3.38 -21.23
N GLN A 302 3.58 3.47 -20.84
CA GLN A 302 2.80 4.70 -20.87
C GLN A 302 2.50 5.17 -19.44
N LYS A 303 2.58 6.49 -19.22
CA LYS A 303 2.11 7.12 -17.98
C LYS A 303 0.60 7.33 -18.01
N GLY A 304 -0.03 7.46 -16.84
CA GLY A 304 -1.47 7.62 -16.72
C GLY A 304 -2.24 6.31 -16.87
N PHE A 305 -3.57 6.46 -16.89
CA PHE A 305 -4.53 5.38 -16.99
C PHE A 305 -5.76 5.83 -17.82
N PRO A 306 -6.52 4.89 -18.39
CA PRO A 306 -7.65 5.21 -19.25
C PRO A 306 -8.90 5.66 -18.45
N LEU A 307 -9.59 6.66 -19.00
CA LEU A 307 -11.00 6.96 -18.74
C LEU A 307 -11.85 6.26 -19.79
N LEU A 308 -12.82 5.49 -19.34
CA LEU A 308 -13.79 4.77 -20.17
C LEU A 308 -15.12 5.51 -20.15
N THR A 309 -15.46 6.13 -21.27
CA THR A 309 -16.76 6.76 -21.47
C THR A 309 -17.75 5.76 -22.04
N VAL A 310 -18.89 5.65 -21.39
CA VAL A 310 -19.93 4.67 -21.67
C VAL A 310 -21.21 5.41 -22.06
N THR A 311 -21.66 5.21 -23.29
CA THR A 311 -22.90 5.81 -23.80
C THR A 311 -23.89 4.69 -24.12
N VAL A 312 -25.07 4.72 -23.51
CA VAL A 312 -26.09 3.68 -23.69
C VAL A 312 -27.20 4.20 -24.59
N ARG A 313 -27.25 3.71 -25.84
CA ARG A 313 -28.31 4.04 -26.81
C ARG A 313 -29.26 2.85 -26.98
N GLY A 314 -30.31 2.82 -26.16
CA GLY A 314 -31.32 1.76 -26.17
C GLY A 314 -30.77 0.41 -25.74
N LYS A 315 -30.49 -0.48 -26.70
CA LYS A 315 -29.84 -1.79 -26.44
C LYS A 315 -28.33 -1.78 -26.71
N ASN A 316 -27.79 -0.74 -27.31
CA ASN A 316 -26.40 -0.68 -27.73
C ASN A 316 -25.58 0.10 -26.71
N VAL A 317 -24.53 -0.54 -26.18
CA VAL A 317 -23.52 0.12 -25.34
C VAL A 317 -22.36 0.55 -26.23
N HIS A 318 -22.07 1.84 -26.26
CA HIS A 318 -20.90 2.42 -26.91
C HIS A 318 -19.82 2.65 -25.86
N LEU A 319 -18.58 2.26 -26.19
CA LEU A 319 -17.43 2.43 -25.32
C LEU A 319 -16.37 3.25 -26.03
N GLN A 320 -15.86 4.26 -25.33
CA GLN A 320 -14.76 5.10 -25.78
C GLN A 320 -13.71 5.16 -24.68
N GLN A 321 -12.43 5.02 -25.04
CA GLN A 321 -11.32 5.21 -24.12
C GLN A 321 -10.55 6.49 -24.44
N GLU A 322 -10.13 7.20 -23.40
CA GLU A 322 -9.24 8.35 -23.47
C GLU A 322 -8.29 8.36 -22.28
N ASN A 323 -7.21 9.15 -22.34
CA ASN A 323 -6.31 9.28 -21.18
C ASN A 323 -6.95 10.20 -20.13
N PHE A 324 -7.01 9.76 -18.88
CA PHE A 324 -7.45 10.62 -17.78
C PHE A 324 -6.32 11.56 -17.34
N CYS A 325 -6.60 12.87 -17.27
CA CYS A 325 -5.63 13.87 -16.80
C CYS A 325 -6.35 14.99 -16.04
N GLU A 326 -5.96 15.24 -14.79
CA GLU A 326 -6.65 16.17 -13.89
C GLU A 326 -6.40 17.65 -14.22
N VAL A 327 -5.29 17.97 -14.92
CA VAL A 327 -4.72 19.33 -14.96
C VAL A 327 -5.07 20.12 -16.23
N LEU A 328 -5.88 19.59 -17.16
CA LEU A 328 -6.14 20.27 -18.43
C LEU A 328 -7.58 20.78 -18.53
N PRO A 329 -7.81 22.11 -18.72
CA PRO A 329 -9.11 22.59 -19.18
C PRO A 329 -9.45 21.87 -20.50
N LEU A 330 -10.73 21.48 -20.67
CA LEU A 330 -11.24 20.59 -21.73
C LEU A 330 -10.59 20.83 -23.11
N ASN A 331 -10.37 22.10 -23.47
CA ASN A 331 -9.85 22.51 -24.78
C ASN A 331 -8.35 22.18 -25.02
N LYS A 332 -7.52 22.06 -23.98
CA LYS A 332 -6.09 21.66 -24.09
C LYS A 332 -5.86 20.17 -23.84
N ALA A 333 -6.81 19.49 -23.19
CA ALA A 333 -6.76 18.05 -22.94
C ALA A 333 -6.78 17.23 -24.24
N LEU A 334 -7.61 17.65 -25.21
CA LEU A 334 -7.86 16.91 -26.47
C LEU A 334 -6.60 16.71 -27.34
N LEU A 335 -5.67 17.67 -27.37
CA LEU A 335 -4.44 17.56 -28.16
C LEU A 335 -3.42 16.58 -27.55
N PHE A 336 -3.33 16.54 -26.21
CA PHE A 336 -2.39 15.70 -25.48
C PHE A 336 -2.88 14.25 -25.31
N CYS A 337 -4.20 14.05 -25.18
CA CYS A 337 -4.81 12.74 -24.91
C CYS A 337 -4.90 11.83 -26.16
N SER A 338 -4.70 12.37 -27.35
CA SER A 338 -4.87 11.64 -28.62
C SER A 338 -3.84 10.56 -28.91
N ARG A 339 -2.71 10.48 -28.19
CA ARG A 339 -1.61 9.53 -28.47
C ARG A 339 -1.64 8.25 -27.64
N TYR A 340 -2.44 8.20 -26.58
CA TYR A 340 -2.47 7.06 -25.67
C TYR A 340 -3.54 6.06 -26.08
N LEU A 341 -3.19 4.77 -25.97
CA LEU A 341 -4.10 3.66 -26.21
C LEU A 341 -3.71 2.51 -25.27
N TRP A 342 -4.68 1.97 -24.56
CA TRP A 342 -4.50 0.81 -23.71
C TRP A 342 -5.28 -0.38 -24.25
N HIS A 343 -4.70 -1.57 -24.06
CA HIS A 343 -5.43 -2.82 -24.18
C HIS A 343 -6.09 -3.12 -22.83
N ILE A 344 -7.39 -2.87 -22.74
CA ILE A 344 -8.12 -2.87 -21.47
C ILE A 344 -8.95 -4.15 -21.37
N PRO A 345 -8.63 -5.07 -20.43
CA PRO A 345 -9.42 -6.26 -20.19
C PRO A 345 -10.67 -5.90 -19.38
N LEU A 346 -11.71 -5.44 -20.06
CA LEU A 346 -12.97 -5.02 -19.46
C LEU A 346 -13.73 -6.19 -18.86
N ASN A 347 -14.42 -5.90 -17.77
CA ASN A 347 -15.37 -6.80 -17.14
C ASN A 347 -16.66 -6.03 -16.78
N TYR A 348 -17.79 -6.70 -16.86
CA TYR A 348 -19.07 -6.08 -16.58
C TYR A 348 -20.10 -7.10 -16.08
N ILE A 349 -21.05 -6.59 -15.32
CA ILE A 349 -22.24 -7.33 -14.87
C ILE A 349 -23.49 -6.68 -15.45
N THR A 350 -24.58 -7.43 -15.51
CA THR A 350 -25.87 -6.96 -16.05
C THR A 350 -26.97 -7.19 -15.04
N SER A 351 -28.03 -6.37 -15.06
CA SER A 351 -29.15 -6.50 -14.12
C SER A 351 -29.89 -7.85 -14.20
N LYS A 352 -29.63 -8.65 -15.24
CA LYS A 352 -30.21 -9.98 -15.44
C LYS A 352 -29.27 -11.12 -15.03
N SER A 353 -27.98 -10.85 -14.80
CA SER A 353 -27.00 -11.89 -14.50
C SER A 353 -25.81 -11.31 -13.76
N ASP A 354 -25.52 -11.90 -12.61
CA ASP A 354 -24.35 -11.62 -11.78
C ASP A 354 -23.07 -12.30 -12.32
N THR A 355 -23.17 -13.00 -13.46
CA THR A 355 -21.99 -13.60 -14.09
C THR A 355 -21.11 -12.52 -14.71
N VAL A 356 -19.87 -12.42 -14.25
CA VAL A 356 -18.87 -11.48 -14.78
C VAL A 356 -18.57 -11.83 -16.23
N GLN A 357 -19.01 -10.98 -17.15
CA GLN A 357 -18.68 -11.06 -18.56
C GLN A 357 -17.37 -10.30 -18.80
N ARG A 358 -16.52 -10.80 -19.71
CA ARG A 358 -15.21 -10.21 -20.03
C ARG A 358 -15.07 -9.90 -21.51
N PHE A 359 -14.43 -8.78 -21.80
CA PHE A 359 -14.19 -8.27 -23.15
C PHE A 359 -12.86 -7.49 -23.23
N LEU A 360 -12.02 -7.76 -24.22
CA LEU A 360 -10.76 -7.03 -24.41
C LEU A 360 -10.96 -5.85 -25.37
N MET A 361 -10.80 -4.63 -24.88
CA MET A 361 -10.85 -3.42 -25.70
C MET A 361 -9.44 -3.05 -26.16
N THR A 362 -9.18 -3.17 -27.47
CA THR A 362 -7.90 -2.81 -28.11
C THR A 362 -7.99 -1.55 -28.96
N THR A 363 -9.20 -1.09 -29.27
CA THR A 363 -9.45 0.10 -30.10
C THR A 363 -9.89 1.29 -29.24
N LYS A 364 -9.76 2.51 -29.78
CA LYS A 364 -10.23 3.74 -29.10
C LYS A 364 -11.74 3.79 -28.90
N MET A 365 -12.48 3.25 -29.86
CA MET A 365 -13.94 3.22 -29.86
C MET A 365 -14.41 1.82 -30.21
N LEU A 366 -15.45 1.36 -29.51
CA LEU A 366 -16.10 0.09 -29.78
C LEU A 366 -17.61 0.30 -29.94
N LEU A 367 -18.14 -0.15 -31.08
CA LEU A 367 -19.57 -0.08 -31.39
C LEU A 367 -20.28 -1.37 -30.97
N SER A 368 -21.03 -1.27 -29.87
CA SER A 368 -22.19 -2.10 -29.48
C SER A 368 -21.95 -3.50 -28.88
N PHE A 369 -22.50 -3.68 -27.66
CA PHE A 369 -23.02 -4.95 -27.16
C PHE A 369 -24.52 -4.82 -26.88
N ARG A 370 -25.32 -5.86 -27.18
CA ARG A 370 -26.78 -5.89 -26.97
C ARG A 370 -27.17 -6.43 -25.58
N LYS A 371 -27.13 -5.64 -24.49
CA LYS A 371 -27.73 -6.03 -23.17
C LYS A 371 -28.13 -4.82 -22.30
N ARG A 372 -29.15 -4.99 -21.44
CA ARG A 372 -29.48 -4.05 -20.34
C ARG A 372 -28.40 -4.17 -19.27
N TRP A 373 -27.84 -3.05 -18.85
CA TRP A 373 -26.54 -2.95 -18.18
C TRP A 373 -26.69 -2.44 -16.73
N SER A 374 -25.79 -2.84 -15.82
CA SER A 374 -25.85 -2.44 -14.39
C SER A 374 -24.49 -2.10 -13.75
N GLY A 375 -23.35 -2.27 -14.44
CA GLY A 375 -22.04 -1.85 -13.93
C GLY A 375 -20.86 -2.33 -14.78
N LEU A 376 -19.86 -1.46 -15.00
CA LEU A 376 -18.56 -1.75 -15.63
C LEU A 376 -17.45 -1.68 -14.57
N ASN A 377 -16.36 -2.43 -14.78
CA ASN A 377 -15.26 -2.61 -13.81
C ASN A 377 -15.72 -3.27 -12.49
N SER A 378 -16.50 -4.35 -12.59
CA SER A 378 -17.04 -5.03 -11.41
C SER A 378 -15.92 -5.59 -10.54
N GLY A 379 -15.96 -5.24 -9.26
CA GLY A 379 -14.97 -5.60 -8.26
C GLY A 379 -13.66 -4.83 -8.37
N TRP A 380 -13.59 -3.77 -9.19
CA TRP A 380 -12.40 -2.93 -9.41
C TRP A 380 -11.14 -3.74 -9.72
N THR A 381 -11.25 -4.66 -10.66
CA THR A 381 -10.12 -5.48 -11.11
C THR A 381 -9.27 -4.78 -12.17
N GLN A 382 -9.78 -3.70 -12.78
CA GLN A 382 -9.04 -2.86 -13.72
C GLN A 382 -8.66 -1.52 -13.09
N MET A 383 -7.47 -1.05 -13.45
CA MET A 383 -7.01 0.30 -13.16
C MET A 383 -7.53 1.24 -14.25
N GLY A 384 -8.60 1.99 -13.94
CA GLY A 384 -9.21 2.91 -14.88
C GLY A 384 -10.48 3.51 -14.29
N MET A 385 -10.85 4.70 -14.77
CA MET A 385 -12.10 5.35 -14.37
C MET A 385 -13.19 5.07 -15.40
N VAL A 386 -14.44 4.98 -14.95
CA VAL A 386 -15.61 4.84 -15.83
C VAL A 386 -16.46 6.08 -15.70
N HIS A 387 -16.80 6.69 -16.84
CA HIS A 387 -17.72 7.80 -16.95
C HIS A 387 -18.95 7.36 -17.74
N TYR A 388 -20.13 7.55 -17.15
CA TYR A 388 -21.41 7.30 -17.79
C TYR A 388 -21.96 8.60 -18.35
N GLU A 389 -22.23 8.64 -19.66
CA GLU A 389 -22.89 9.78 -20.29
C GLU A 389 -24.42 9.75 -20.08
N ASP A 390 -25.09 10.80 -20.54
CA ASP A 390 -26.54 10.98 -20.48
C ASP A 390 -27.09 10.87 -19.04
N ASP A 391 -28.13 10.06 -18.85
CA ASP A 391 -28.81 9.79 -17.58
C ASP A 391 -28.15 8.65 -16.78
N GLY A 392 -26.97 8.17 -17.19
CA GLY A 392 -26.30 7.01 -16.58
C GLY A 392 -25.89 7.24 -15.12
N TRP A 393 -25.40 8.43 -14.78
CA TRP A 393 -25.09 8.78 -13.39
C TRP A 393 -26.34 8.90 -12.53
N ASP A 394 -27.40 9.52 -13.05
CA ASP A 394 -28.66 9.68 -12.31
C ASP A 394 -29.30 8.32 -11.99
N HIS A 395 -29.26 7.38 -12.93
CA HIS A 395 -29.71 6.00 -12.71
C HIS A 395 -28.91 5.30 -11.59
N LEU A 396 -27.58 5.43 -11.60
CA LEU A 396 -26.72 4.86 -10.56
C LEU A 396 -26.96 5.52 -9.19
N ILE A 397 -27.14 6.84 -9.16
CA ILE A 397 -27.45 7.59 -7.94
C ILE A 397 -28.78 7.12 -7.34
N ASN A 398 -29.82 6.99 -8.17
CA ASN A 398 -31.12 6.52 -7.72
C ASN A 398 -31.07 5.08 -7.23
N LEU A 399 -30.34 4.20 -7.93
CA LEU A 399 -30.12 2.82 -7.49
C LEU A 399 -29.45 2.75 -6.11
N LEU A 400 -28.44 3.58 -5.85
CA LEU A 400 -27.77 3.64 -4.54
C LEU A 400 -28.67 4.20 -3.44
N LYS A 401 -29.55 5.15 -3.77
CA LYS A 401 -30.52 5.72 -2.82
C LYS A 401 -31.64 4.73 -2.47
N GLU A 402 -32.12 3.97 -3.44
CA GLU A 402 -33.21 3.01 -3.27
C GLU A 402 -32.73 1.68 -2.68
N ASN A 403 -31.73 1.05 -3.28
CA ASN A 403 -31.19 -0.24 -2.85
C ASN A 403 -29.71 -0.40 -3.19
N TYR A 404 -28.85 0.13 -2.31
CA TYR A 404 -27.40 0.02 -2.46
C TYR A 404 -26.86 -1.42 -2.40
N THR A 405 -27.60 -2.38 -1.82
CA THR A 405 -27.10 -3.76 -1.66
C THR A 405 -27.01 -4.55 -2.96
N VAL A 406 -27.64 -4.06 -4.04
CA VAL A 406 -27.60 -4.67 -5.38
C VAL A 406 -26.20 -4.64 -6.00
N ILE A 407 -25.39 -3.65 -5.63
CA ILE A 407 -24.03 -3.45 -6.13
C ILE A 407 -23.05 -3.86 -5.03
N SER A 408 -21.92 -4.50 -5.39
CA SER A 408 -20.92 -4.92 -4.40
C SER A 408 -20.32 -3.73 -3.64
N SER A 409 -19.83 -3.94 -2.40
CA SER A 409 -19.21 -2.85 -1.61
C SER A 409 -18.05 -2.18 -2.34
N LYS A 410 -17.30 -2.91 -3.18
CA LYS A 410 -16.23 -2.35 -4.01
C LYS A 410 -16.76 -1.36 -5.04
N ASP A 411 -17.78 -1.78 -5.76
CA ASP A 411 -18.37 -1.00 -6.85
C ASP A 411 -19.08 0.26 -6.33
N ARG A 412 -19.50 0.26 -5.05
CA ARG A 412 -20.03 1.45 -4.35
C ARG A 412 -18.97 2.45 -3.90
N ALA A 413 -17.69 2.08 -3.86
CA ALA A 413 -16.61 3.01 -3.49
C ALA A 413 -16.34 3.99 -4.66
N ILE A 414 -17.27 4.92 -4.88
CA ILE A 414 -17.29 5.85 -6.01
C ILE A 414 -16.72 7.20 -5.57
N SER A 415 -15.90 7.81 -6.44
CA SER A 415 -15.13 9.05 -6.19
C SER A 415 -15.78 10.32 -6.80
N LYS A 416 -17.10 10.38 -6.95
CA LYS A 416 -17.73 11.59 -7.55
C LYS A 416 -19.01 12.04 -6.84
N THR A 417 -19.14 13.36 -6.75
CA THR A 417 -20.37 14.14 -6.49
C THR A 417 -20.95 14.11 -5.06
N PHE A 418 -21.34 15.28 -4.54
CA PHE A 418 -21.99 15.43 -3.24
C PHE A 418 -23.33 14.66 -3.16
N ASP A 419 -24.10 14.59 -4.24
CA ASP A 419 -25.37 13.87 -4.26
C ASP A 419 -25.24 12.36 -4.06
N LEU A 420 -24.09 11.79 -4.45
CA LEU A 420 -23.74 10.40 -4.19
C LEU A 420 -23.45 10.19 -2.70
N THR A 421 -22.83 11.15 -2.02
CA THR A 421 -22.52 10.98 -0.58
C THR A 421 -23.77 10.86 0.30
N LEU A 422 -24.95 11.25 -0.18
CA LEU A 422 -26.21 11.15 0.56
C LEU A 422 -26.65 9.70 0.85
N TYR A 423 -26.24 8.70 0.06
CA TYR A 423 -26.58 7.30 0.37
C TYR A 423 -25.76 6.77 1.55
N LEU A 424 -24.58 7.37 1.85
CA LEU A 424 -23.67 6.92 2.89
C LEU A 424 -24.31 6.91 4.29
N LYS A 425 -25.39 7.68 4.50
CA LYS A 425 -26.19 7.65 5.75
C LYS A 425 -26.74 6.27 6.10
N HIS A 426 -26.93 5.41 5.08
CA HIS A 426 -27.48 4.06 5.22
C HIS A 426 -26.43 2.96 5.01
N GLU A 427 -25.22 3.33 4.59
CA GLU A 427 -24.14 2.40 4.32
C GLU A 427 -23.57 1.82 5.62
N ARG A 428 -23.26 0.53 5.61
CA ARG A 428 -22.73 -0.19 6.79
C ARG A 428 -21.35 -0.79 6.54
N GLN A 429 -20.91 -0.80 5.29
CA GLN A 429 -19.64 -1.37 4.90
C GLN A 429 -18.50 -0.37 5.06
N ILE A 430 -17.35 -0.84 5.54
CA ILE A 430 -16.20 0.01 5.85
C ILE A 430 -15.63 0.73 4.60
N VAL A 431 -15.57 0.03 3.46
CA VAL A 431 -14.90 0.55 2.25
C VAL A 431 -15.58 1.78 1.67
N PRO A 432 -16.90 1.77 1.37
CA PRO A 432 -17.56 2.94 0.80
C PRO A 432 -17.64 4.09 1.81
N VAL A 433 -17.79 3.79 3.12
CA VAL A 433 -17.77 4.81 4.17
C VAL A 433 -16.44 5.53 4.22
N LEU A 434 -15.32 4.80 4.28
CA LEU A 434 -13.99 5.40 4.31
C LEU A 434 -13.68 6.15 3.03
N GLN A 435 -14.06 5.62 1.86
CA GLN A 435 -13.86 6.33 0.60
C GLN A 435 -14.64 7.66 0.57
N GLY A 436 -15.93 7.63 0.91
CA GLY A 436 -16.74 8.85 1.00
C GLY A 436 -16.19 9.86 2.00
N MET A 437 -15.72 9.41 3.17
CA MET A 437 -15.05 10.26 4.14
C MET A 437 -13.76 10.87 3.59
N ASN A 438 -12.92 10.10 2.87
CA ASN A 438 -11.68 10.62 2.31
C ASN A 438 -11.92 11.76 1.31
N GLU A 439 -12.91 11.61 0.41
CA GLU A 439 -13.27 12.65 -0.56
C GLU A 439 -13.79 13.92 0.15
N LEU A 440 -14.69 13.75 1.13
CA LEU A 440 -15.28 14.87 1.85
C LEU A 440 -14.26 15.59 2.75
N ILE A 441 -13.37 14.82 3.41
CA ILE A 441 -12.28 15.37 4.23
C ILE A 441 -11.33 16.19 3.35
N ALA A 442 -11.01 15.74 2.14
CA ALA A 442 -10.15 16.49 1.23
C ALA A 442 -10.75 17.88 0.89
N ILE A 443 -12.04 17.93 0.58
CA ILE A 443 -12.75 19.20 0.32
C ILE A 443 -12.74 20.10 1.56
N TYR A 444 -13.08 19.53 2.72
CA TYR A 444 -13.04 20.27 3.99
C TYR A 444 -11.66 20.87 4.27
N ARG A 445 -10.58 20.10 4.07
CA ARG A 445 -9.20 20.58 4.26
C ARG A 445 -8.83 21.71 3.31
N LEU A 446 -9.37 21.72 2.09
CA LEU A 446 -9.16 22.82 1.14
C LEU A 446 -9.89 24.09 1.61
N MET A 447 -11.11 23.96 2.12
CA MET A 447 -11.88 25.08 2.69
C MET A 447 -11.19 25.67 3.93
N GLU A 448 -10.74 24.82 4.85
CA GLU A 448 -10.01 25.19 6.09
C GLU A 448 -8.72 25.99 5.80
N ARG A 449 -8.04 25.69 4.68
CA ARG A 449 -6.83 26.42 4.25
C ARG A 449 -7.12 27.74 3.54
N ARG A 450 -8.36 27.97 3.11
CA ARG A 450 -8.81 29.15 2.34
C ARG A 450 -9.61 30.14 3.18
N ASP A 451 -9.81 29.85 4.47
CA ASP A 451 -10.60 30.67 5.41
C ASP A 451 -12.00 30.98 4.86
N MET A 452 -12.66 29.95 4.29
CA MET A 452 -14.01 30.09 3.73
C MET A 452 -15.03 30.18 4.86
N ASP A 453 -15.35 31.40 5.27
CA ASP A 453 -16.24 31.70 6.39
C ASP A 453 -17.61 30.99 6.29
N GLY A 454 -17.97 30.28 7.36
CA GLY A 454 -19.30 29.70 7.55
C GLY A 454 -19.51 28.31 6.95
N THR A 455 -19.25 28.10 5.66
CA THR A 455 -19.50 26.80 5.01
C THR A 455 -18.57 25.70 5.51
N GLU A 456 -17.30 26.05 5.80
CA GLU A 456 -16.37 25.14 6.46
C GLU A 456 -16.96 24.62 7.78
N LYS A 457 -17.52 25.48 8.63
CA LYS A 457 -18.06 25.10 9.94
C LYS A 457 -19.27 24.17 9.83
N HIS A 458 -20.10 24.33 8.79
CA HIS A 458 -21.25 23.45 8.54
C HIS A 458 -20.80 22.07 8.04
N LEU A 459 -19.87 22.04 7.09
CA LEU A 459 -19.29 20.79 6.60
C LEU A 459 -18.47 20.09 7.70
N PHE A 460 -17.75 20.85 8.52
CA PHE A 460 -17.06 20.37 9.72
C PHE A 460 -18.01 19.67 10.69
N LYS A 461 -19.11 20.34 11.06
CA LYS A 461 -20.16 19.77 11.94
C LYS A 461 -20.80 18.51 11.35
N TYR A 462 -20.85 18.40 10.02
CA TYR A 462 -21.41 17.23 9.32
C TYR A 462 -20.41 16.06 9.18
N LEU A 463 -19.14 16.33 8.88
CA LEU A 463 -18.13 15.31 8.54
C LEU A 463 -17.39 14.76 9.74
N ILE A 464 -17.01 15.65 10.65
CA ILE A 464 -16.24 15.28 11.81
C ILE A 464 -16.80 16.09 12.94
N ASP A 465 -17.68 15.46 13.69
CA ASP A 465 -18.00 15.94 15.02
C ASP A 465 -16.78 15.68 15.93
N LYS A 466 -15.66 16.39 15.67
CA LYS A 466 -14.50 16.54 16.58
C LYS A 466 -14.92 17.19 17.89
N GLN A 467 -16.18 17.59 17.99
CA GLN A 467 -16.85 18.10 19.15
C GLN A 467 -18.16 17.35 19.41
N TYR A 468 -18.26 16.07 18.98
CA TYR A 468 -19.34 15.22 19.49
C TYR A 468 -19.03 15.06 20.96
N GLN A 469 -19.64 15.92 21.76
CA GLN A 469 -19.29 16.05 23.15
C GLN A 469 -19.34 14.71 23.87
N PRO A 470 -20.29 13.81 23.57
CA PRO A 470 -20.27 12.48 24.17
C PRO A 470 -18.97 11.69 23.89
N CYS A 471 -18.40 11.75 22.68
CA CYS A 471 -17.12 11.10 22.38
C CYS A 471 -15.94 11.83 23.03
N VAL A 472 -15.94 13.16 23.00
CA VAL A 472 -14.87 13.97 23.59
C VAL A 472 -14.83 13.79 25.10
N ASP A 473 -15.98 13.85 25.77
CA ASP A 473 -16.12 13.70 27.21
C ASP A 473 -15.74 12.29 27.66
N LYS A 474 -16.17 11.27 26.92
CA LYS A 474 -15.74 9.89 27.18
C LYS A 474 -14.22 9.72 27.01
N ALA A 475 -13.64 10.30 25.96
CA ALA A 475 -12.19 10.26 25.74
C ALA A 475 -11.41 11.02 26.82
N LYS A 476 -11.92 12.18 27.27
CA LYS A 476 -11.35 12.92 28.42
C LYS A 476 -11.42 12.10 29.70
N GLY A 477 -12.54 11.40 29.94
CA GLY A 477 -12.70 10.50 31.08
C GLY A 477 -11.61 9.42 31.10
N TYR A 478 -11.47 8.68 29.99
CA TYR A 478 -10.41 7.68 29.84
C TYR A 478 -9.00 8.25 30.03
N PHE A 479 -8.72 9.42 29.44
CA PHE A 479 -7.40 10.05 29.58
C PHE A 479 -7.11 10.43 31.04
N THR A 480 -8.11 10.97 31.74
CA THR A 480 -7.99 11.40 33.14
C THR A 480 -7.75 10.21 34.07
N GLU A 481 -8.49 9.11 33.89
CA GLU A 481 -8.28 7.88 34.65
C GLU A 481 -6.90 7.27 34.37
N TRP A 482 -6.49 7.27 33.10
CA TRP A 482 -5.16 6.80 32.71
C TRP A 482 -4.05 7.67 33.33
N GLN A 483 -4.20 8.99 33.31
CA GLN A 483 -3.26 9.93 33.92
C GLN A 483 -3.19 9.73 35.44
N LYS A 484 -4.33 9.57 36.13
CA LYS A 484 -4.40 9.26 37.57
C LYS A 484 -3.73 7.94 37.93
N SER A 485 -3.83 6.93 37.06
CA SER A 485 -3.15 5.65 37.22
C SER A 485 -1.64 5.71 36.94
N ASN A 486 -1.10 6.90 36.68
CA ASN A 486 0.27 7.08 36.22
C ASN A 486 0.59 6.19 35.00
N GLY A 487 -0.36 6.10 34.07
CA GLY A 487 -0.23 5.38 32.80
C GLY A 487 -0.27 3.85 32.90
N THR A 488 -0.67 3.27 34.04
CA THR A 488 -0.73 1.81 34.26
C THR A 488 -2.06 1.19 33.82
N LEU A 489 -3.14 1.98 33.79
CA LEU A 489 -4.44 1.54 33.32
C LEU A 489 -4.37 1.11 31.85
N SER A 490 -4.90 -0.07 31.54
CA SER A 490 -4.97 -0.55 30.16
C SER A 490 -6.12 0.15 29.42
N LEU A 491 -5.76 0.91 28.38
CA LEU A 491 -6.72 1.55 27.48
C LEU A 491 -7.02 0.62 26.29
N PRO A 492 -8.27 0.55 25.80
CA PRO A 492 -8.59 -0.27 24.63
C PRO A 492 -7.80 0.20 23.40
N ALA A 493 -7.10 -0.73 22.74
CA ALA A 493 -6.12 -0.43 21.69
C ALA A 493 -6.68 0.46 20.55
N ASP A 494 -7.92 0.22 20.13
CA ASP A 494 -8.54 0.93 19.00
C ASP A 494 -8.92 2.39 19.31
N VAL A 495 -9.03 2.78 20.59
CA VAL A 495 -9.40 4.16 20.97
C VAL A 495 -8.23 4.96 21.54
N LYS A 496 -7.06 4.33 21.76
CA LYS A 496 -5.88 4.99 22.37
C LYS A 496 -5.49 6.28 21.68
N THR A 497 -5.38 6.26 20.35
CA THR A 497 -4.97 7.44 19.57
C THR A 497 -5.94 8.60 19.78
N THR A 498 -7.25 8.33 19.85
CA THR A 498 -8.27 9.35 20.12
C THR A 498 -8.17 9.88 21.55
N VAL A 499 -8.02 8.99 22.53
CA VAL A 499 -7.87 9.34 23.96
C VAL A 499 -6.62 10.23 24.16
N TYR A 500 -5.49 9.85 23.59
CA TYR A 500 -4.26 10.64 23.63
C TYR A 500 -4.40 11.97 22.90
N ALA A 501 -5.03 12.00 21.73
CA ALA A 501 -5.22 13.24 20.97
C ALA A 501 -6.07 14.26 21.72
N VAL A 502 -7.07 13.79 22.49
CA VAL A 502 -7.91 14.64 23.36
C VAL A 502 -7.12 15.12 24.59
N GLY A 503 -6.36 14.23 25.24
CA GLY A 503 -5.51 14.60 26.37
C GLY A 503 -4.37 15.57 26.01
N ALA A 504 -3.79 15.42 24.82
CA ALA A 504 -2.70 16.29 24.33
C ALA A 504 -3.14 17.74 24.04
N GLN A 505 -4.44 18.04 24.12
CA GLN A 505 -4.95 19.41 23.93
C GLN A 505 -4.61 20.31 25.13
N THR A 506 -4.43 19.76 26.33
CA THR A 506 -3.99 20.51 27.52
C THR A 506 -2.46 20.49 27.64
N SER A 507 -1.87 21.51 28.28
CA SER A 507 -0.42 21.52 28.52
C SER A 507 0.01 20.37 29.43
N GLU A 508 -0.70 20.15 30.54
CA GLU A 508 -0.43 19.06 31.48
C GLU A 508 -0.53 17.68 30.81
N GLY A 509 -1.58 17.45 30.01
CA GLY A 509 -1.78 16.19 29.32
C GLY A 509 -0.72 15.93 28.25
N ARG A 510 -0.26 16.97 27.56
CA ARG A 510 0.87 16.88 26.63
C ARG A 510 2.16 16.51 27.35
N ASP A 511 2.50 17.20 28.43
CA ASP A 511 3.76 16.95 29.14
C ASP A 511 3.77 15.54 29.75
N PHE A 512 2.62 15.10 30.25
CA PHE A 512 2.41 13.72 30.66
C PHE A 512 2.63 12.73 29.49
N LEU A 513 2.00 12.96 28.34
CA LEU A 513 2.21 12.11 27.15
C LEU A 513 3.66 12.09 26.69
N LEU A 514 4.36 13.22 26.71
CA LEU A 514 5.77 13.31 26.33
C LEU A 514 6.67 12.57 27.33
N SER A 515 6.41 12.67 28.63
CA SER A 515 7.13 11.88 29.64
C SER A 515 6.93 10.38 29.42
N ARG A 516 5.71 9.96 29.07
CA ARG A 516 5.37 8.57 28.77
C ARG A 516 6.05 8.11 27.49
N TYR A 517 6.08 8.95 26.45
CA TYR A 517 6.78 8.67 25.20
C TYR A 517 8.26 8.37 25.43
N ARG A 518 8.95 9.15 26.29
CA ARG A 518 10.36 8.93 26.62
C ARG A 518 10.61 7.64 27.40
N MET A 519 9.69 7.27 28.29
CA MET A 519 9.82 6.06 29.13
C MET A 519 9.40 4.77 28.42
N ASN A 520 8.69 4.87 27.29
CA ASN A 520 8.08 3.71 26.66
C ASN A 520 9.03 3.03 25.69
N SER A 521 9.34 1.76 25.95
CA SER A 521 10.16 0.93 25.09
C SER A 521 9.39 0.33 23.90
N PHE A 522 8.06 0.38 23.90
CA PHE A 522 7.25 -0.20 22.82
C PHE A 522 6.99 0.82 21.70
N SER A 523 7.55 0.54 20.51
CA SER A 523 7.42 1.35 19.29
C SER A 523 5.96 1.66 18.92
N GLY A 524 5.07 0.65 18.95
CA GLY A 524 3.66 0.84 18.59
C GLY A 524 2.92 1.85 19.49
N GLU A 525 3.25 1.91 20.78
CA GLU A 525 2.64 2.92 21.66
C GLU A 525 3.24 4.31 21.43
N ARG A 526 4.56 4.37 21.17
CA ARG A 526 5.25 5.61 20.80
C ARG A 526 4.65 6.23 19.54
N GLU A 527 4.26 5.43 18.54
CA GLU A 527 3.53 5.92 17.35
C GLU A 527 2.20 6.59 17.70
N ASN A 528 1.38 5.95 18.53
CA ASN A 528 0.09 6.51 18.95
C ASN A 528 0.25 7.84 19.71
N MET A 529 1.28 7.93 20.56
CA MET A 529 1.62 9.16 21.28
C MET A 529 2.12 10.25 20.33
N LYS A 530 3.01 9.94 19.38
CA LYS A 530 3.48 10.89 18.35
C LYS A 530 2.32 11.44 17.53
N LEU A 531 1.43 10.57 17.06
CA LEU A 531 0.21 10.95 16.34
C LEU A 531 -0.63 11.94 17.14
N ALA A 532 -0.82 11.71 18.43
CA ALA A 532 -1.57 12.60 19.30
C ALA A 532 -0.87 13.96 19.48
N LEU A 533 0.45 13.97 19.66
CA LEU A 533 1.24 15.21 19.81
C LEU A 533 1.17 16.10 18.56
N ASN A 534 1.15 15.49 17.37
CA ASN A 534 1.01 16.18 16.08
C ASN A 534 -0.37 16.84 15.88
N LEU A 535 -1.38 16.50 16.69
CA LEU A 535 -2.73 17.07 16.61
C LEU A 535 -2.95 18.26 17.56
N SER A 536 -1.87 18.83 18.12
CA SER A 536 -1.95 20.01 18.98
C SER A 536 -2.42 21.26 18.21
N ARG A 537 -3.14 22.15 18.88
CA ARG A 537 -3.59 23.44 18.31
C ARG A 537 -2.58 24.58 18.49
N SER A 538 -1.54 24.37 19.31
CA SER A 538 -0.53 25.39 19.60
C SER A 538 0.60 25.34 18.58
N LYS A 539 0.86 26.46 17.91
CA LYS A 539 1.91 26.58 16.89
C LYS A 539 3.29 26.30 17.45
N ASP A 540 3.63 26.88 18.61
CA ASP A 540 4.93 26.70 19.26
C ASP A 540 5.20 25.22 19.58
N LYS A 541 4.15 24.51 20.03
CA LYS A 541 4.22 23.08 20.35
C LYS A 541 4.42 22.21 19.11
N LEU A 542 3.90 22.61 17.95
CA LEU A 542 4.10 21.92 16.67
C LEU A 542 5.48 22.23 16.08
N GLN A 543 5.94 23.48 16.17
CA GLN A 543 7.28 23.88 15.77
C GLN A 543 8.33 23.10 16.57
N TRP A 544 8.18 23.06 17.90
CA TRP A 544 9.05 22.28 18.77
C TRP A 544 9.15 20.81 18.37
N LEU A 545 8.06 20.17 17.91
CA LEU A 545 8.10 18.77 17.46
C LEU A 545 8.95 18.60 16.20
N MET A 546 8.85 19.52 15.24
CA MET A 546 9.67 19.49 14.02
C MET A 546 11.15 19.72 14.35
N ASP A 547 11.46 20.69 15.23
CA ASP A 547 12.83 20.97 15.65
C ASP A 547 13.43 19.74 16.38
N GLN A 548 12.67 19.10 17.27
CA GLN A 548 13.13 17.88 17.96
C GLN A 548 13.33 16.69 17.02
N GLY A 549 12.47 16.53 16.01
CA GLY A 549 12.67 15.52 14.97
C GLY A 549 13.93 15.77 14.15
N LEU A 550 14.25 17.04 13.86
CA LEU A 550 15.48 17.41 13.16
C LEU A 550 16.72 17.21 14.02
N HIS A 551 16.66 17.48 15.32
CA HIS A 551 17.78 17.21 16.22
C HIS A 551 18.05 15.70 16.37
N GLY A 552 17.02 14.90 16.66
CA GLY A 552 17.13 13.45 16.80
C GLY A 552 17.23 12.92 18.24
N ASP A 553 17.31 13.81 19.24
CA ASP A 553 17.57 13.42 20.65
C ASP A 553 16.33 12.83 21.35
N ILE A 554 15.25 13.61 21.42
CA ILE A 554 14.00 13.18 22.06
C ILE A 554 13.15 12.38 21.07
N ILE A 555 13.05 12.88 19.84
CA ILE A 555 12.33 12.23 18.75
C ILE A 555 13.36 11.84 17.72
N ARG A 556 13.41 10.56 17.36
CA ARG A 556 14.38 10.03 16.40
C ARG A 556 14.19 10.70 15.04
N THR A 557 15.29 10.96 14.35
CA THR A 557 15.26 11.65 13.04
C THR A 557 14.43 10.91 11.99
N GLN A 558 14.35 9.58 12.04
CA GLN A 558 13.48 8.78 11.17
C GLN A 558 11.99 9.20 11.24
N ASP A 559 11.55 9.84 12.33
CA ASP A 559 10.16 10.25 12.54
C ASP A 559 9.87 11.65 11.98
N LEU A 560 10.89 12.41 11.57
CA LEU A 560 10.74 13.79 11.09
C LEU A 560 9.82 13.90 9.87
N PRO A 561 9.96 13.08 8.80
CA PRO A 561 9.07 13.17 7.63
C PRO A 561 7.60 12.99 8.01
N PHE A 562 7.33 12.06 8.93
CA PHE A 562 5.99 11.82 9.45
C PHE A 562 5.45 13.04 10.22
N ILE A 563 6.25 13.63 11.10
CA ILE A 563 5.87 14.85 11.85
C ILE A 563 5.54 15.99 10.89
N VAL A 564 6.43 16.28 9.93
CA VAL A 564 6.26 17.37 8.94
C VAL A 564 4.93 17.20 8.17
N VAL A 565 4.65 15.99 7.68
CA VAL A 565 3.41 15.69 6.93
C VAL A 565 2.17 15.83 7.82
N PHE A 566 2.21 15.36 9.08
CA PHE A 566 1.05 15.44 9.96
C PHE A 566 0.78 16.85 10.47
N VAL A 567 1.82 17.62 10.77
CA VAL A 567 1.71 19.05 11.10
C VAL A 567 1.10 19.81 9.91
N ALA A 568 1.48 19.49 8.67
CA ALA A 568 0.94 20.11 7.45
C ALA A 568 -0.57 19.83 7.25
N LYS A 569 -1.08 18.77 7.88
CA LYS A 569 -2.51 18.38 7.88
C LYS A 569 -3.30 19.00 9.03
N THR A 570 -2.68 19.82 9.90
CA THR A 570 -3.39 20.51 10.99
C THR A 570 -3.88 21.90 10.55
N SER A 571 -5.01 22.33 11.11
CA SER A 571 -5.59 23.64 10.86
C SER A 571 -4.73 24.79 11.38
N SER A 572 -4.13 24.60 12.55
CA SER A 572 -3.29 25.59 13.22
C SER A 572 -1.88 25.68 12.63
N GLY A 573 -1.37 24.57 12.07
CA GLY A 573 0.04 24.41 11.73
C GLY A 573 0.36 24.23 10.25
N TYR A 574 -0.61 24.23 9.32
CA TYR A 574 -0.34 23.86 7.92
C TYR A 574 0.75 24.67 7.20
N HIS A 575 1.00 25.93 7.61
CA HIS A 575 2.03 26.80 7.05
C HIS A 575 3.43 26.57 7.66
N LEU A 576 3.51 26.04 8.89
CA LEU A 576 4.77 25.88 9.61
C LEU A 576 5.74 24.92 8.88
N PRO A 577 5.31 23.74 8.41
CA PRO A 577 6.18 22.82 7.68
C PRO A 577 6.82 23.43 6.44
N TRP A 578 6.08 24.29 5.71
CA TRP A 578 6.61 24.94 4.52
C TRP A 578 7.74 25.93 4.87
N THR A 579 7.55 26.72 5.93
CA THR A 579 8.60 27.62 6.41
C THR A 579 9.79 26.83 6.96
N PHE A 580 9.54 25.83 7.79
CA PHE A 580 10.56 24.95 8.37
C PHE A 580 11.42 24.27 7.30
N LEU A 581 10.80 23.72 6.24
CA LEU A 581 11.52 23.08 5.14
C LEU A 581 12.37 24.07 4.35
N LYS A 582 11.89 25.30 4.10
CA LYS A 582 12.69 26.33 3.42
C LYS A 582 13.91 26.75 4.23
N GLU A 583 13.75 26.89 5.55
CA GLU A 583 14.83 27.34 6.44
C GLU A 583 15.86 26.26 6.73
N ASN A 584 15.46 24.98 6.69
CA ASN A 584 16.31 23.84 7.06
C ASN A 584 16.59 22.88 5.89
N TRP A 585 16.34 23.29 4.64
CA TRP A 585 16.40 22.41 3.46
C TRP A 585 17.73 21.66 3.34
N GLU A 586 18.86 22.36 3.49
CA GLU A 586 20.19 21.75 3.36
C GLU A 586 20.41 20.64 4.40
N LYS A 587 20.03 20.89 5.66
CA LYS A 587 20.14 19.89 6.74
C LYS A 587 19.21 18.71 6.55
N VAL A 588 18.03 18.94 5.96
CA VAL A 588 17.06 17.88 5.67
C VAL A 588 17.51 17.01 4.50
N VAL A 589 18.22 17.56 3.52
CA VAL A 589 18.78 16.80 2.39
C VAL A 589 20.05 16.04 2.81
N GLU A 590 20.83 16.59 3.74
CA GLU A 590 22.02 15.92 4.30
C GLU A 590 21.67 14.70 5.16
N LYS A 591 20.53 14.76 5.89
CA LYS A 591 20.02 13.69 6.74
C LYS A 591 19.20 12.66 5.96
#